data_AF-A0A923ZDF1-F1
#
_entry.id   AF-A0A923ZDF1-F1
#
_cell.length_a   1.000
_cell.length_b   1.000
_cell.length_c   1.000
_cell.angle_alpha   90.00
_cell.angle_beta   90.00
_cell.angle_gamma   90.00
#
_symmetry.space_group_name_H-M   'P 1'
#
loop_
_entity.id
_entity.type
_entity.pdbx_description
1 polymer ?
#
loop_
_entity_poly.entity_id
_entity_poly.type
_entity_poly.pdbx_seq_one_letter_code
_entity_poly.pdbx_strand_id
1 'polypeptide(L)' 'MQTPISLGLDFGTTNSVAALAQSGVSDLVIIDSPDGPIAAFRSALCFW' A
#
# COMPACT_ATOMS: atom_id res chain seq x y z
N MET A 1 16.72 -19.18 -3.13
CA MET A 1 15.92 -18.84 -1.93
C MET A 1 15.10 -17.60 -2.26
N GLN A 2 13.81 -17.58 -1.94
CA GLN A 2 12.96 -16.43 -2.23
C GLN A 2 13.23 -15.33 -1.20
N THR A 3 13.49 -14.09 -1.65
CA THR A 3 13.65 -12.97 -0.73
C THR A 3 12.29 -12.69 -0.08
N PRO A 4 12.21 -12.67 1.27
CA PRO A 4 10.97 -12.37 1.95
C PRO A 4 10.46 -10.99 1.52
N ILE A 5 9.15 -10.91 1.31
CA ILE A 5 8.43 -9.66 1.05
C ILE A 5 7.70 -9.25 2.33
N SER A 6 7.57 -7.95 2.55
CA SER A 6 6.79 -7.41 3.66
C SER A 6 5.86 -6.32 3.16
N LEU A 7 4.62 -6.31 3.68
CA LEU A 7 3.64 -5.27 3.41
C LEU A 7 3.56 -4.37 4.64
N GLY A 8 3.84 -3.08 4.45
CA GLY A 8 3.62 -2.04 5.46
C GLY A 8 2.28 -1.35 5.22
N LEU A 9 1.48 -1.18 6.27
CA LEU A 9 0.19 -0.48 6.23
C LEU A 9 0.16 0.58 7.34
N ASP A 10 -0.15 1.82 6.96
CA ASP A 10 -0.40 2.94 7.88
C ASP A 10 -1.82 3.45 7.68
N PHE A 11 -2.61 3.44 8.75
CA PHE A 11 -4.02 3.82 8.75
C PHE A 11 -4.20 5.18 9.44
N GLY A 12 -4.07 6.26 8.67
CA GLY A 12 -4.40 7.61 9.13
C GLY A 12 -5.91 7.89 9.09
N THR A 13 -6.32 8.98 9.72
CA THR A 13 -7.72 9.43 9.76
C THR A 13 -8.23 9.91 8.38
N THR A 14 -7.34 10.48 7.57
CA THR A 14 -7.68 11.03 6.24
C THR A 14 -7.22 10.11 5.11
N ASN A 15 -6.02 9.54 5.24
CA ASN A 15 -5.40 8.72 4.20
C ASN A 15 -4.81 7.46 4.82
N SER A 16 -4.76 6.39 4.03
CA SER A 16 -3.99 5.19 4.36
C SER A 16 -2.85 5.02 3.35
N VAL A 17 -1.72 4.52 3.82
CA VAL A 17 -0.50 4.32 3.03
C VAL A 17 -0.13 2.83 3.03
N ALA A 18 0.24 2.32 1.85
CA ALA A 18 0.73 0.97 1.69
C ALA A 18 2.09 0.98 0.97
N ALA A 19 3.03 0.16 1.45
CA ALA A 19 4.33 -0.02 0.83
C ALA A 19 4.73 -1.49 0.80
N LEU A 20 5.38 -1.92 -0.28
CA LEU A 20 5.98 -3.23 -0.40
C LEU A 20 7.49 -3.10 -0.19
N ALA A 21 8.01 -3.88 0.75
CA ALA A 21 9.44 -3.95 1.04
C ALA A 21 10.03 -5.28 0.60
N GLN A 22 11.15 -5.21 -0.11
CA GLN A 22 11.96 -6.36 -0.50
C GLN A 22 13.42 -5.92 -0.67
N SER A 23 14.37 -6.79 -0.31
CA SER A 23 15.81 -6.55 -0.55
C SER A 23 16.34 -5.21 0.02
N GLY A 24 15.78 -4.74 1.14
CA GLY A 24 16.20 -3.48 1.78
C GLY A 24 15.66 -2.20 1.14
N VAL A 25 14.76 -2.32 0.15
CA VAL A 25 14.08 -1.20 -0.50
C VAL A 25 12.58 -1.30 -0.23
N SER A 26 11.89 -0.16 -0.16
CA SER A 26 10.44 -0.08 -0.02
C SER A 26 9.85 0.89 -1.03
N ASP A 27 8.85 0.43 -1.78
CA ASP A 27 8.14 1.23 -2.76
C ASP A 27 6.66 1.37 -2.37
N LEU A 28 6.08 2.54 -2.65
CA LEU A 28 4.65 2.75 -2.47
C LEU A 28 3.86 1.88 -3.43
N VAL A 29 2.75 1.33 -2.93
CA VAL A 29 1.81 0.61 -3.79
C VAL A 29 1.03 1.64 -4.60
N ILE A 30 1.23 1.61 -5.92
CA ILE A 30 0.49 2.42 -6.88
C ILE A 30 -0.77 1.68 -7.30
N ILE A 31 -1.89 2.40 -7.36
CA ILE A 31 -3.16 1.89 -7.85
C ILE A 31 -3.54 2.63 -9.12
N ASP A 32 -3.97 1.89 -10.13
CA ASP A 32 -4.60 2.48 -11.30
C ASP A 32 -5.94 3.12 -10.91
N SER A 33 -6.18 4.35 -11.37
CA SER A 33 -7.46 5.02 -11.22
C SER A 33 -7.91 5.63 -12.56
N PRO A 34 -9.20 5.99 -12.71
CA PRO A 34 -9.72 6.59 -13.94
C PRO A 34 -8.97 7.85 -14.40
N ASP A 35 -8.41 8.61 -13.47
CA ASP A 35 -7.68 9.87 -13.72
C ASP A 35 -6.15 9.69 -13.72
N GLY A 36 -5.69 8.43 -13.66
CA GLY A 36 -4.27 8.06 -13.65
C GLY A 36 -3.82 7.35 -12.36
N PRO A 37 -2.58 6.84 -12.31
CA PRO A 37 -2.06 6.12 -11.16
C PRO A 37 -1.96 7.02 -9.93
N ILE A 38 -2.47 6.55 -8.79
CA ILE A 38 -2.44 7.27 -7.51
C ILE A 38 -1.84 6.41 -6.40
N ALA A 39 -1.26 7.07 -5.41
CA ALA A 39 -0.74 6.47 -4.19
C ALA A 39 -1.69 6.74 -2.99
N ALA A 40 -3.00 6.50 -3.16
CA ALA A 40 -4.00 6.79 -2.12
C ALA A 40 -5.10 5.72 -2.08
N PHE A 41 -5.35 5.13 -0.90
CA PHE A 41 -6.48 4.22 -0.70
C PHE A 41 -7.59 4.90 0.11
N ARG A 42 -8.79 4.99 -0.48
CA ARG A 42 -10.05 5.26 0.22
C ARG A 42 -10.66 3.93 0.66
N SER A 43 -10.78 3.76 1.98
CA SER A 43 -11.68 2.87 2.73
C SER A 43 -12.08 1.52 2.13
N ALA A 44 -11.73 0.42 2.82
CA ALA A 44 -12.46 -0.84 2.73
C ALA A 44 -13.00 -1.22 4.12
N LEU A 45 -14.31 -1.52 4.19
CA LEU A 45 -15.05 -1.94 5.38
C LEU A 45 -14.43 -3.18 6.03
N CYS A 46 -14.21 -3.13 7.34
CA CYS A 46 -13.88 -4.30 8.12
C CYS A 46 -15.12 -5.18 8.30
N PHE A 47 -15.01 -6.45 7.95
CA PHE A 47 -15.78 -7.52 8.59
C PHE A 47 -14.82 -8.30 9.49
N TRP A 48 -15.32 -8.57 10.70
CA TRP A 48 -14.61 -9.03 11.90
C TRP A 48 -14.04 -10.44 11.77
#